data_AF-A0A3N5AJ72-F1
#
_entry.id   AF-A0A3N5AJ72-F1
#
_cell.length_a   1.000
_cell.length_b   1.000
_cell.length_c   1.000
_cell.angle_alpha   90.00
_cell.angle_beta   90.00
_cell.angle_gamma   90.00
#
_symmetry.space_group_name_H-M   'P 1'
#
loop_
_entity.id
_entity.type
_entity.pdbx_description
1 polymer ?
#
loop_
_entity_poly.entity_id
_entity_poly.type
_entity_poly.pdbx_seq_one_letter_code
_entity_poly.pdbx_strand_id
1 'polypeptide(L)'
;MSGAPELTTRIGRQPGTGTAHSRPAEQTDGSPSATRPPNASADAEAASGPMAVRRPATQADSSGSGTGTDAPWRHAPSPATVRRHPGVVPPAPLAPADDDTWSADPYAYALRTGRGPLFLRRADGWLLLLEVERWCAEADAVDLEVLRRCEGAVLDVGCGPGRLVVALGARGLPVLGIDVSEAAVARTVALGGQALRRSVFEPLPAEGRWGTALLLDGNVGIGGDPRTLLDRMAQLLAPGGLLIAETVPDPDVDERVRVHVTDARGAAGSPFPWARLGTPALLRHARHAGWHATDQWTAGGRCFVGLRTRSRDSSAVTGSRQATGNRQQATK
;
A
#
# COMPACT_ATOMS: atom_id res chain seq x y z
N MET A 1 -14.46 -30.12 62.20
CA MET A 1 -15.01 -30.03 60.83
C MET A 1 -13.83 -30.23 59.89
N SER A 2 -13.53 -31.47 59.48
CA SER A 2 -13.85 -32.03 58.14
C SER A 2 -13.74 -30.98 57.02
N GLY A 3 -12.93 -31.11 55.99
CA GLY A 3 -11.99 -32.15 55.55
C GLY A 3 -11.37 -31.65 54.24
N ALA A 4 -10.08 -31.91 54.02
CA ALA A 4 -9.39 -31.63 52.76
C ALA A 4 -9.32 -32.91 51.93
N PRO A 5 -9.54 -32.89 50.61
CA PRO A 5 -9.30 -34.05 49.77
C PRO A 5 -7.87 -34.04 49.21
N GLU A 6 -7.18 -35.16 49.42
CA GLU A 6 -6.01 -35.59 48.65
C GLU A 6 -6.41 -35.85 47.19
N LEU A 7 -5.51 -35.54 46.25
CA LEU A 7 -5.56 -36.09 44.90
C LEU A 7 -4.18 -36.61 44.50
N THR A 8 -4.17 -37.93 44.40
CA THR A 8 -3.08 -38.87 44.19
C THR A 8 -2.28 -38.63 42.91
N THR A 9 -0.97 -38.56 43.06
CA THR A 9 0.03 -38.70 42.00
C THR A 9 0.03 -40.13 41.46
N ARG A 10 -0.25 -40.34 40.16
CA ARG A 10 0.02 -41.60 39.46
C ARG A 10 1.22 -41.45 38.54
N ILE A 11 2.30 -42.12 38.94
CA ILE A 11 3.50 -42.41 38.16
C ILE A 11 3.19 -43.64 37.28
N GLY A 12 3.32 -43.49 35.96
CA GLY A 12 3.25 -44.58 34.99
C GLY A 12 4.58 -44.71 34.25
N ARG A 13 5.28 -45.81 34.47
CA ARG A 13 6.61 -46.15 33.94
C ARG A 13 6.45 -46.98 32.66
N GLN A 14 7.27 -46.70 31.63
CA GLN A 14 7.52 -47.59 30.49
C GLN A 14 8.32 -48.85 30.91
N PRO A 15 8.33 -49.92 30.10
CA PRO A 15 9.55 -50.23 29.32
C PRO A 15 9.39 -51.02 27.99
N GLY A 16 10.45 -50.98 27.16
CA GLY A 16 10.85 -52.03 26.18
C GLY A 16 10.95 -51.54 24.72
N THR A 17 12.09 -51.03 24.21
CA THR A 17 13.31 -51.69 23.68
C THR A 17 13.10 -52.83 22.68
N GLY A 18 13.44 -52.57 21.40
CA GLY A 18 13.64 -53.56 20.35
C GLY A 18 14.55 -53.02 19.25
N THR A 19 15.83 -53.38 19.32
CA THR A 19 16.89 -53.13 18.34
C THR A 19 16.91 -54.21 17.25
N ALA A 20 17.17 -53.82 15.99
CA ALA A 20 17.71 -54.71 14.96
C ALA A 20 18.65 -53.94 14.01
N HIS A 21 19.91 -54.38 13.97
CA HIS A 21 20.92 -54.04 12.96
C HIS A 21 20.87 -55.08 11.82
N SER A 22 21.12 -54.67 10.56
CA SER A 22 22.25 -55.14 9.73
C SER A 22 22.15 -54.83 8.23
N ARG A 23 23.15 -54.07 7.75
CA ARG A 23 23.95 -54.15 6.52
C ARG A 23 23.41 -53.83 5.09
N PRO A 24 24.29 -53.29 4.20
CA PRO A 24 23.97 -52.85 2.84
C PRO A 24 24.44 -53.83 1.74
N ALA A 25 23.88 -53.68 0.54
CA ALA A 25 24.28 -54.27 -0.74
C ALA A 25 23.90 -53.24 -1.83
N GLU A 26 24.55 -53.05 -2.97
CA GLU A 26 25.81 -53.49 -3.57
C GLU A 26 26.04 -52.51 -4.75
N GLN A 27 27.30 -52.24 -5.10
CA GLN A 27 27.66 -51.53 -6.33
C GLN A 27 27.49 -52.45 -7.54
N THR A 28 26.99 -51.92 -8.66
CA THR A 28 27.40 -52.42 -9.98
C THR A 28 27.72 -51.27 -10.91
N ASP A 29 28.89 -51.45 -11.52
CA ASP A 29 29.64 -50.64 -12.45
C ASP A 29 28.93 -50.45 -13.80
N GLY A 30 29.28 -49.37 -14.51
CA GLY A 30 28.77 -49.12 -15.88
C GLY A 30 29.03 -47.72 -16.43
N SER A 31 30.30 -47.41 -16.75
CA SER A 31 30.67 -46.43 -17.82
C SER A 31 30.98 -47.21 -19.12
N PRO A 32 31.23 -46.60 -20.32
CA PRO A 32 31.34 -45.17 -20.67
C PRO A 32 30.66 -44.78 -22.03
N SER A 33 30.58 -43.49 -22.37
CA SER A 33 31.12 -42.96 -23.65
C SER A 33 31.07 -41.42 -23.77
N ALA A 34 32.23 -40.86 -24.13
CA ALA A 34 32.57 -39.63 -24.86
C ALA A 34 31.58 -38.44 -24.89
N THR A 35 31.98 -37.16 -24.76
CA THR A 35 33.01 -36.47 -25.58
C THR A 35 33.28 -35.07 -24.99
N ARG A 36 34.56 -34.66 -24.85
CA ARG A 36 35.04 -33.24 -24.74
C ARG A 36 35.37 -32.75 -26.17
N PRO A 37 35.38 -31.44 -26.52
CA PRO A 37 36.25 -30.41 -25.91
C PRO A 37 35.69 -28.95 -26.07
N PRO A 38 36.48 -27.84 -26.04
CA PRO A 38 37.59 -27.46 -25.16
C PRO A 38 37.40 -26.09 -24.43
N ASN A 39 38.41 -25.86 -23.60
CA ASN A 39 38.84 -24.76 -22.72
C ASN A 39 38.81 -23.28 -23.22
N ALA A 40 38.69 -22.42 -22.19
CA ALA A 40 39.51 -21.24 -21.87
C ALA A 40 39.30 -19.90 -22.60
N SER A 41 38.94 -18.87 -21.83
CA SER A 41 39.91 -17.85 -21.38
C SER A 41 39.32 -17.00 -20.25
N ALA A 42 40.06 -16.91 -19.14
CA ALA A 42 39.94 -15.86 -18.15
C ALA A 42 40.54 -14.57 -18.72
N ASP A 43 40.06 -13.41 -18.26
CA ASP A 43 40.94 -12.30 -17.89
C ASP A 43 40.22 -11.35 -16.92
N ALA A 44 41.00 -10.93 -15.93
CA ALA A 44 40.66 -10.05 -14.83
C ALA A 44 40.81 -8.58 -15.22
N GLU A 45 40.11 -7.68 -14.53
CA GLU A 45 40.73 -6.74 -13.58
C GLU A 45 39.77 -5.64 -13.13
N ALA A 46 39.96 -5.24 -11.88
CA ALA A 46 39.34 -4.11 -11.21
C ALA A 46 40.07 -2.80 -11.52
N ALA A 47 39.35 -1.68 -11.57
CA ALA A 47 39.92 -0.37 -11.26
C ALA A 47 38.85 0.65 -10.84
N SER A 48 39.10 1.26 -9.69
CA SER A 48 38.42 2.39 -9.07
C SER A 48 38.58 3.71 -9.84
N GLY A 49 37.61 4.64 -9.72
CA GLY A 49 37.86 6.08 -9.91
C GLY A 49 36.69 6.91 -10.43
N PRO A 50 36.39 8.10 -9.87
CA PRO A 50 35.06 8.73 -9.94
C PRO A 50 34.88 9.66 -11.15
N MET A 51 33.67 9.72 -11.71
CA MET A 51 33.28 10.77 -12.67
C MET A 51 32.59 11.95 -11.97
N ALA A 52 33.21 13.11 -12.17
CA ALA A 52 32.78 14.41 -11.68
C ALA A 52 31.45 14.87 -12.29
N VAL A 53 30.53 15.30 -11.42
CA VAL A 53 29.29 16.00 -11.77
C VAL A 53 29.63 17.48 -12.00
N ARG A 54 29.55 17.93 -13.26
CA ARG A 54 29.60 19.35 -13.62
C ARG A 54 28.22 19.99 -13.43
N ARG A 55 28.15 20.99 -12.55
CA ARG A 55 27.04 21.98 -12.47
C ARG A 55 27.25 23.05 -13.55
N PRO A 56 26.17 23.60 -14.12
CA PRO A 56 26.08 25.02 -14.47
C PRO A 56 25.14 25.70 -13.45
N ALA A 57 25.59 26.67 -12.66
CA ALA A 57 25.79 28.08 -13.00
C ALA A 57 24.46 28.80 -13.29
N THR A 58 23.96 29.46 -12.25
CA THR A 58 22.95 30.53 -12.25
C THR A 58 23.45 31.73 -13.04
N GLN A 59 22.60 32.31 -13.89
CA GLN A 59 22.78 33.69 -14.36
C GLN A 59 21.42 34.37 -14.50
N ALA A 60 21.26 35.46 -13.74
CA ALA A 60 20.29 36.50 -13.98
C ALA A 60 20.85 37.44 -15.07
N ASP A 61 20.02 37.92 -15.98
CA ASP A 61 19.75 39.36 -16.13
C ASP A 61 18.81 39.69 -17.31
N SER A 62 17.84 40.56 -16.98
CA SER A 62 17.32 41.70 -17.73
C SER A 62 16.74 41.59 -19.17
N SER A 63 15.42 41.84 -19.22
CA SER A 63 14.71 42.90 -19.98
C SER A 63 14.52 42.86 -21.52
N GLY A 64 13.24 43.02 -21.90
CA GLY A 64 12.75 43.60 -23.17
C GLY A 64 12.08 42.58 -24.10
N SER A 65 10.93 42.79 -24.76
CA SER A 65 9.83 43.78 -24.73
C SER A 65 8.85 43.36 -25.84
N GLY A 66 7.54 43.46 -25.58
CA GLY A 66 6.43 43.42 -26.56
C GLY A 66 5.93 42.03 -26.96
N THR A 67 4.64 41.75 -27.19
CA THR A 67 3.42 42.57 -27.36
C THR A 67 2.19 41.62 -27.32
N GLY A 68 1.08 42.05 -26.68
CA GLY A 68 -0.33 41.64 -26.93
C GLY A 68 -0.69 40.17 -26.67
N THR A 69 -1.78 39.80 -25.99
CA THR A 69 -3.15 40.33 -26.03
C THR A 69 -3.96 39.84 -24.81
N ASP A 70 -4.90 40.69 -24.39
CA ASP A 70 -6.16 40.45 -23.67
C ASP A 70 -6.20 40.07 -22.17
N ALA A 71 -6.70 41.05 -21.42
CA ALA A 71 -7.24 41.06 -20.05
C ALA A 71 -8.58 40.24 -19.98
N PRO A 72 -9.34 40.12 -18.84
CA PRO A 72 -9.29 40.93 -17.62
C PRO A 72 -9.63 40.24 -16.28
N TRP A 73 -8.92 40.56 -15.19
CA TRP A 73 -9.56 40.69 -13.88
C TRP A 73 -8.94 41.88 -13.15
N ARG A 74 -9.77 42.91 -12.97
CA ARG A 74 -9.42 44.21 -12.40
C ARG A 74 -10.08 44.34 -11.03
N HIS A 75 -9.29 44.85 -10.09
CA HIS A 75 -9.65 45.59 -8.87
C HIS A 75 -10.04 44.81 -7.61
N ALA A 76 -9.02 44.59 -6.76
CA ALA A 76 -9.16 44.57 -5.31
C ALA A 76 -9.22 46.01 -4.75
N PRO A 77 -10.12 46.33 -3.80
CA PRO A 77 -10.08 47.60 -3.09
C PRO A 77 -9.18 47.54 -1.84
N SER A 78 -8.45 48.64 -1.61
CA SER A 78 -7.66 48.94 -0.39
C SER A 78 -8.54 49.52 0.73
N PRO A 79 -8.06 49.55 1.99
CA PRO A 79 -8.90 49.40 3.18
C PRO A 79 -9.54 50.71 3.65
N ALA A 80 -10.80 50.61 4.09
CA ALA A 80 -11.52 51.70 4.74
C ALA A 80 -11.38 51.64 6.27
N THR A 81 -11.06 52.81 6.82
CA THR A 81 -10.90 53.14 8.24
C THR A 81 -12.20 52.93 9.03
N VAL A 82 -12.20 52.03 10.01
CA VAL A 82 -13.34 51.81 10.93
C VAL A 82 -13.14 52.59 12.23
N ARG A 83 -14.12 53.43 12.57
CA ARG A 83 -14.22 54.21 13.82
C ARG A 83 -14.49 53.28 15.01
N ARG A 84 -13.87 53.58 16.16
CA ARG A 84 -14.03 52.86 17.44
C ARG A 84 -15.32 53.31 18.16
N HIS A 85 -16.13 52.34 18.59
CA HIS A 85 -17.13 52.49 19.66
C HIS A 85 -16.62 51.81 20.94
N PRO A 86 -16.90 52.35 22.14
CA PRO A 86 -16.42 51.77 23.39
C PRO A 86 -17.39 50.70 23.92
N GLY A 87 -16.83 49.62 24.47
CA GLY A 87 -17.55 48.74 25.40
C GLY A 87 -17.78 47.31 24.95
N VAL A 88 -16.72 46.51 24.80
CA VAL A 88 -16.72 45.06 25.06
C VAL A 88 -15.33 44.70 25.62
N VAL A 89 -15.28 44.12 26.81
CA VAL A 89 -14.03 43.61 27.42
C VAL A 89 -13.65 42.31 26.68
N PRO A 90 -12.45 42.21 26.07
CA PRO A 90 -12.04 40.95 25.44
C PRO A 90 -11.71 39.90 26.53
N PRO A 91 -12.05 38.62 26.33
CA PRO A 91 -11.58 37.57 27.21
C PRO A 91 -10.05 37.54 27.18
N ALA A 92 -9.45 37.25 28.33
CA ALA A 92 -8.00 37.19 28.51
C ALA A 92 -7.34 36.30 27.44
N PRO A 93 -6.13 36.64 26.97
CA PRO A 93 -5.40 35.78 26.04
C PRO A 93 -5.20 34.42 26.73
N LEU A 94 -5.74 33.36 26.10
CA LEU A 94 -5.33 32.00 26.41
C LEU A 94 -3.81 31.97 26.34
N ALA A 95 -3.18 31.61 27.46
CA ALA A 95 -1.77 31.29 27.50
C ALA A 95 -1.46 30.32 26.35
N PRO A 96 -0.28 30.42 25.70
CA PRO A 96 0.09 29.46 24.67
C PRO A 96 -0.05 28.07 25.29
N ALA A 97 -0.98 27.28 24.75
CA ALA A 97 -1.09 25.88 25.10
C ALA A 97 0.26 25.27 24.76
N ASP A 98 0.89 24.63 25.74
CA ASP A 98 2.20 24.02 25.63
C ASP A 98 2.34 23.25 24.30
N ASP A 99 3.37 23.60 23.55
CA ASP A 99 3.74 23.12 22.21
C ASP A 99 4.18 21.63 22.20
N ASP A 100 3.89 20.89 23.28
CA ASP A 100 4.28 19.50 23.51
C ASP A 100 3.18 18.48 23.12
N THR A 101 2.00 18.94 22.72
CA THR A 101 0.88 18.05 22.33
C THR A 101 1.03 17.42 20.94
N TRP A 102 1.98 17.87 20.12
CA TRP A 102 2.27 17.27 18.80
C TRP A 102 2.97 15.90 18.89
N SER A 103 3.46 15.55 20.08
CA SER A 103 4.24 14.32 20.33
C SER A 103 3.41 13.08 20.69
N ALA A 104 2.08 13.19 20.82
CA ALA A 104 1.27 12.13 21.45
C ALA A 104 0.75 11.04 20.50
N ASP A 105 0.88 11.17 19.18
CA ASP A 105 0.55 10.08 18.25
C ASP A 105 1.75 9.12 18.10
N PRO A 106 1.67 7.88 18.65
CA PRO A 106 2.76 6.92 18.55
C PRO A 106 3.11 6.58 17.10
N TYR A 107 2.14 6.65 16.16
CA TYR A 107 2.42 6.44 14.74
C TYR A 107 3.28 7.56 14.18
N ALA A 108 2.88 8.82 14.37
CA ALA A 108 3.63 9.97 13.89
C ALA A 108 5.06 10.02 14.48
N TYR A 109 5.24 9.69 15.76
CA TYR A 109 6.55 9.60 16.38
C TYR A 109 7.43 8.50 15.74
N ALA A 110 6.87 7.30 15.54
CA ALA A 110 7.58 6.19 14.92
C ALA A 110 8.01 6.52 13.48
N LEU A 111 7.15 7.20 12.71
CA LEU A 111 7.50 7.63 11.35
C LEU A 111 8.55 8.74 11.31
N ARG A 112 8.57 9.66 12.29
CA ARG A 112 9.61 10.69 12.36
C ARG A 112 10.98 10.12 12.73
N THR A 113 11.01 9.15 13.64
CA THR A 113 12.25 8.52 14.10
C THR A 113 12.70 7.38 13.19
N GLY A 114 11.78 6.84 12.37
CA GLY A 114 12.02 5.63 11.58
C GLY A 114 12.24 4.38 12.42
N ARG A 115 11.72 4.36 13.65
CA ARG A 115 11.94 3.31 14.65
C ARG A 115 10.64 2.90 15.31
N GLY A 116 10.48 1.60 15.49
CA GLY A 116 9.48 0.99 16.35
C GLY A 116 10.02 0.71 17.76
N PRO A 117 9.43 -0.26 18.48
CA PRO A 117 8.29 -1.07 18.03
C PRO A 117 6.98 -0.28 18.09
N LEU A 118 6.11 -0.55 17.13
CA LEU A 118 4.77 0.00 17.03
C LEU A 118 3.79 -1.15 16.76
N PHE A 119 2.60 -1.10 17.35
CA PHE A 119 1.63 -2.19 17.27
C PHE A 119 0.25 -1.69 16.90
N LEU A 120 -0.52 -2.50 16.18
CA LEU A 120 -1.97 -2.46 16.27
C LEU A 120 -2.40 -3.32 17.45
N ARG A 121 -3.22 -2.74 18.34
CA ARG A 121 -3.73 -3.41 19.53
C ARG A 121 -5.25 -3.51 19.50
N ARG A 122 -5.76 -4.73 19.73
CA ARG A 122 -7.19 -5.01 19.94
C ARG A 122 -7.51 -5.00 21.44
N ALA A 123 -8.79 -4.80 21.77
CA ALA A 123 -9.26 -4.70 23.16
C ALA A 123 -9.00 -5.96 24.01
N ASP A 124 -8.90 -7.13 23.40
CA ASP A 124 -8.60 -8.42 24.05
C ASP A 124 -7.09 -8.64 24.28
N GLY A 125 -6.26 -7.65 23.98
CA GLY A 125 -4.81 -7.72 24.17
C GLY A 125 -4.04 -8.31 22.99
N TRP A 126 -4.71 -8.69 21.90
CA TRP A 126 -4.01 -9.08 20.67
C TRP A 126 -3.18 -7.91 20.12
N LEU A 127 -1.96 -8.23 19.68
CA LEU A 127 -0.98 -7.29 19.13
C LEU A 127 -0.53 -7.76 17.75
N LEU A 128 -0.48 -6.82 16.81
CA LEU A 128 0.21 -6.98 15.53
C LEU A 128 1.35 -5.98 15.45
N LEU A 129 2.58 -6.48 15.31
CA LEU A 129 3.76 -5.64 15.11
C LEU A 129 3.67 -4.97 13.73
N LEU A 130 3.86 -3.65 13.72
CA LEU A 130 3.96 -2.85 12.52
C LEU A 130 5.44 -2.69 12.13
N GLU A 131 5.72 -2.87 10.85
CA GLU A 131 7.08 -2.96 10.32
C GLU A 131 7.64 -1.58 9.96
N VAL A 132 7.64 -0.68 10.94
CA VAL A 132 8.00 0.75 10.79
C VAL A 132 9.33 0.92 10.09
N GLU A 133 10.36 0.18 10.51
CA GLU A 133 11.69 0.24 9.92
C GLU A 133 11.68 -0.11 8.42
N ARG A 134 10.92 -1.14 8.02
CA ARG A 134 10.78 -1.49 6.60
C ARG A 134 10.04 -0.38 5.85
N TRP A 135 8.94 0.11 6.39
CA TRP A 135 8.17 1.17 5.75
C TRP A 135 9.04 2.41 5.52
N CYS A 136 9.89 2.72 6.49
CA CYS A 136 10.78 3.87 6.47
C CYS A 136 12.05 3.69 5.61
N ALA A 137 12.37 2.47 5.21
CA ALA A 137 13.49 2.16 4.32
C ALA A 137 13.13 2.40 2.84
N GLU A 138 14.11 2.26 1.97
CA GLU A 138 13.87 2.20 0.53
C GLU A 138 13.05 0.96 0.16
N ALA A 139 12.35 1.02 -0.97
CA ALA A 139 11.60 -0.12 -1.51
C ALA A 139 12.56 -1.30 -1.77
N ASP A 140 12.25 -2.46 -1.19
CA ASP A 140 13.07 -3.66 -1.33
C ASP A 140 12.80 -4.41 -2.65
N ALA A 141 13.49 -5.53 -2.87
CA ALA A 141 13.31 -6.33 -4.09
C ALA A 141 11.86 -6.84 -4.28
N VAL A 142 11.14 -7.11 -3.19
CA VAL A 142 9.74 -7.57 -3.22
C VAL A 142 8.84 -6.41 -3.63
N ASP A 143 9.03 -5.24 -3.02
CA ASP A 143 8.32 -4.02 -3.41
C ASP A 143 8.56 -3.72 -4.90
N LEU A 144 9.81 -3.73 -5.37
CA LEU A 144 10.15 -3.48 -6.77
C LEU A 144 9.52 -4.50 -7.74
N GLU A 145 9.38 -5.76 -7.31
CA GLU A 145 8.64 -6.79 -8.05
C GLU A 145 7.15 -6.47 -8.16
N VAL A 146 6.51 -6.01 -7.09
CA VAL A 146 5.11 -5.57 -7.11
C VAL A 146 4.96 -4.37 -8.04
N LEU A 147 5.83 -3.37 -7.91
CA LEU A 147 5.78 -2.13 -8.69
C LEU A 147 6.03 -2.35 -10.19
N ARG A 148 6.67 -3.46 -10.60
CA ARG A 148 6.80 -3.84 -12.03
C ARG A 148 5.46 -4.16 -12.69
N ARG A 149 4.44 -4.49 -11.91
CA ARG A 149 3.09 -4.83 -12.39
C ARG A 149 2.18 -3.60 -12.50
N CYS A 150 2.63 -2.44 -12.01
CA CYS A 150 1.86 -1.21 -12.11
C CYS A 150 1.75 -0.72 -13.56
N GLU A 151 0.56 -0.26 -13.90
CA GLU A 151 0.19 0.28 -15.21
C GLU A 151 -0.42 1.68 -15.08
N GLY A 152 -0.06 2.57 -16.00
CA GLY A 152 -0.58 3.93 -16.03
C GLY A 152 -0.22 4.76 -14.80
N ALA A 153 -1.08 5.72 -14.44
CA ALA A 153 -0.92 6.52 -13.23
C ALA A 153 -1.29 5.68 -11.99
N VAL A 154 -0.50 5.80 -10.92
CA VAL A 154 -0.62 4.97 -9.71
C VAL A 154 -1.11 5.77 -8.51
N LEU A 155 -2.11 5.24 -7.82
CA LEU A 155 -2.56 5.72 -6.51
C LEU A 155 -2.07 4.76 -5.42
N ASP A 156 -1.22 5.25 -4.51
CA ASP A 156 -0.77 4.48 -3.34
C ASP A 156 -1.64 4.84 -2.11
N VAL A 157 -2.55 3.94 -1.74
CA VAL A 157 -3.55 4.17 -0.70
C VAL A 157 -3.00 3.74 0.65
N GLY A 158 -2.90 4.68 1.59
CA GLY A 158 -2.19 4.46 2.86
C GLY A 158 -0.69 4.41 2.63
N CYS A 159 -0.16 5.39 1.90
CA CYS A 159 1.23 5.36 1.40
C CYS A 159 2.30 5.38 2.50
N GLY A 160 1.90 5.70 3.74
CA GLY A 160 2.81 5.77 4.88
C GLY A 160 3.99 6.70 4.59
N PRO A 161 5.22 6.35 5.01
CA PRO A 161 6.41 7.18 4.81
C PRO A 161 6.91 7.23 3.34
N GLY A 162 6.15 6.72 2.37
CA GLY A 162 6.32 7.08 0.96
C GLY A 162 7.31 6.24 0.16
N ARG A 163 7.81 5.11 0.70
CA ARG A 163 8.83 4.31 -0.01
C ARG A 163 8.38 3.86 -1.41
N LEU A 164 7.11 3.50 -1.57
CA LEU A 164 6.56 3.04 -2.84
C LEU A 164 6.31 4.20 -3.79
N VAL A 165 5.80 5.32 -3.28
CA VAL A 165 5.63 6.57 -4.04
C VAL A 165 6.97 7.03 -4.65
N VAL A 166 8.02 7.07 -3.83
CA VAL A 166 9.37 7.46 -4.27
C VAL A 166 9.91 6.48 -5.31
N ALA A 167 9.78 5.17 -5.08
CA ALA A 167 10.24 4.15 -6.01
C ALA A 167 9.48 4.17 -7.35
N LEU A 168 8.17 4.45 -7.35
CA LEU A 168 7.37 4.63 -8.57
C LEU A 168 7.78 5.90 -9.32
N GLY A 169 8.01 7.00 -8.61
CA GLY A 169 8.47 8.26 -9.18
C GLY A 169 9.85 8.12 -9.85
N ALA A 170 10.78 7.41 -9.22
CA ALA A 170 12.09 7.10 -9.79
C ALA A 170 12.02 6.27 -11.10
N ARG A 171 10.90 5.58 -11.34
CA ARG A 171 10.62 4.81 -12.55
C ARG A 171 9.88 5.61 -13.62
N GLY A 172 9.62 6.90 -13.38
CA GLY A 172 8.93 7.79 -14.30
C GLY A 172 7.41 7.57 -14.39
N LEU A 173 6.82 6.83 -13.45
CA LEU A 173 5.37 6.67 -13.39
C LEU A 173 4.71 7.87 -12.69
N PRO A 174 3.63 8.45 -13.24
CA PRO A 174 2.81 9.40 -12.49
C PRO A 174 2.24 8.71 -11.26
N VAL A 175 2.51 9.23 -10.06
CA VAL A 175 2.11 8.60 -8.80
C VAL A 175 1.64 9.64 -7.79
N LEU A 176 0.60 9.29 -7.03
CA LEU A 176 0.16 10.02 -5.86
C LEU A 176 0.01 9.06 -4.68
N GLY A 177 0.67 9.37 -3.57
CA GLY A 177 0.36 8.77 -2.27
C GLY A 177 -0.76 9.50 -1.54
N ILE A 178 -1.61 8.76 -0.84
CA ILE A 178 -2.54 9.33 0.14
C ILE A 178 -2.36 8.67 1.50
N ASP A 179 -2.40 9.48 2.56
CA ASP A 179 -2.40 9.00 3.94
C ASP A 179 -3.15 9.99 4.83
N VAL A 180 -3.73 9.54 5.95
CA VAL A 180 -4.40 10.42 6.92
C VAL A 180 -3.40 11.09 7.88
N SER A 181 -2.22 10.49 8.02
CA SER A 181 -1.14 10.97 8.87
C SER A 181 -0.36 12.09 8.20
N GLU A 182 -0.29 13.22 8.89
CA GLU A 182 0.54 14.35 8.47
C GLU A 182 2.02 13.98 8.41
N ALA A 183 2.51 13.17 9.37
CA ALA A 183 3.90 12.75 9.42
C ALA A 183 4.29 11.86 8.23
N ALA A 184 3.38 10.97 7.81
CA ALA A 184 3.54 10.13 6.62
C ALA A 184 3.68 10.98 5.34
N VAL A 185 2.76 11.92 5.15
CA VAL A 185 2.73 12.82 3.99
C VAL A 185 3.96 13.73 3.98
N ALA A 186 4.27 14.39 5.10
CA ALA A 186 5.42 15.27 5.21
C ALA A 186 6.73 14.55 4.88
N ARG A 187 6.89 13.31 5.37
CA ARG A 187 8.06 12.48 5.05
C ARG A 187 8.10 12.09 3.57
N THR A 188 6.98 11.68 2.99
CA THR A 188 6.91 11.33 1.56
C THR A 188 7.32 12.52 0.69
N VAL A 189 6.82 13.72 0.99
CA VAL A 189 7.18 14.95 0.29
C VAL A 189 8.66 15.30 0.48
N ALA A 190 9.19 15.15 1.69
CA ALA A 190 10.61 15.39 1.98
C ALA A 190 11.54 14.45 1.20
N LEU A 191 11.09 13.23 0.86
CA LEU A 191 11.81 12.29 0.00
C LEU A 191 11.62 12.57 -1.51
N GLY A 192 10.90 13.63 -1.88
CA GLY A 192 10.64 14.00 -3.27
C GLY A 192 9.41 13.31 -3.90
N GLY A 193 8.64 12.56 -3.11
CA GLY A 193 7.37 11.97 -3.56
C GLY A 193 6.21 12.97 -3.56
N GLN A 194 5.16 12.67 -4.35
CA GLN A 194 3.91 13.41 -4.30
C GLN A 194 2.94 12.71 -3.34
N ALA A 195 2.50 13.39 -2.29
CA ALA A 195 1.53 12.84 -1.35
C ALA A 195 0.51 13.89 -0.90
N LEU A 196 -0.69 13.42 -0.55
CA LEU A 196 -1.81 14.22 -0.11
C LEU A 196 -2.34 13.69 1.22
N ARG A 197 -2.49 14.58 2.21
CA ARG A 197 -3.12 14.25 3.49
C ARG A 197 -4.62 14.12 3.31
N ARG A 198 -5.11 12.88 3.16
CA ARG A 198 -6.51 12.61 2.83
C ARG A 198 -6.88 11.16 3.11
N SER A 199 -8.13 10.95 3.56
CA SER A 199 -8.73 9.62 3.60
C SER A 199 -9.08 9.15 2.19
N VAL A 200 -8.92 7.84 1.91
CA VAL A 200 -9.36 7.24 0.64
C VAL A 200 -10.87 7.41 0.38
N PHE A 201 -11.66 7.59 1.44
CA PHE A 201 -13.11 7.77 1.36
C PHE A 201 -13.53 9.23 1.08
N GLU A 202 -12.59 10.17 1.08
CA GLU A 202 -12.84 11.57 0.70
C GLU A 202 -12.60 11.78 -0.81
N PRO A 203 -13.10 12.89 -1.40
CA PRO A 203 -12.84 13.22 -2.80
C PRO A 203 -11.34 13.31 -3.12
N LEU A 204 -10.88 12.56 -4.12
CA LEU A 204 -9.48 12.52 -4.56
C LEU A 204 -9.31 13.18 -5.92
N PRO A 205 -8.10 13.67 -6.27
CA PRO A 205 -7.82 14.06 -7.64
C PRO A 205 -7.91 12.85 -8.59
N ALA A 206 -8.31 13.11 -9.83
CA ALA A 206 -8.31 12.12 -10.92
C ALA A 206 -9.14 10.84 -10.65
N GLU A 207 -10.23 10.91 -9.87
CA GLU A 207 -11.15 9.77 -9.71
C GLU A 207 -11.63 9.25 -11.07
N GLY A 208 -11.69 7.92 -11.20
CA GLY A 208 -12.04 7.22 -12.43
C GLY A 208 -10.95 7.26 -13.51
N ARG A 209 -9.72 7.68 -13.19
CA ARG A 209 -8.61 7.81 -14.17
C ARG A 209 -7.31 7.12 -13.73
N TRP A 210 -7.24 6.62 -12.50
CA TRP A 210 -6.06 5.89 -12.04
C TRP A 210 -5.92 4.56 -12.80
N GLY A 211 -4.73 4.28 -13.32
CA GLY A 211 -4.45 3.02 -14.01
C GLY A 211 -4.23 1.87 -13.03
N THR A 212 -3.55 2.18 -11.91
CA THR A 212 -3.29 1.23 -10.82
C THR A 212 -3.58 1.85 -9.45
N ALA A 213 -4.08 1.05 -8.52
CA ALA A 213 -4.18 1.38 -7.11
C ALA A 213 -3.47 0.30 -6.28
N LEU A 214 -2.79 0.72 -5.22
CA LEU A 214 -2.06 -0.15 -4.31
C LEU A 214 -2.72 -0.19 -2.93
N LEU A 215 -2.88 -1.41 -2.39
CA LEU A 215 -3.27 -1.69 -1.00
C LEU A 215 -2.24 -2.65 -0.38
N LEU A 216 -1.03 -2.16 -0.11
CA LEU A 216 0.05 -2.96 0.47
C LEU A 216 0.15 -2.77 2.00
N ASP A 217 0.98 -3.56 2.68
CA ASP A 217 1.25 -3.43 4.13
C ASP A 217 0.00 -3.54 5.03
N GLY A 218 -0.99 -4.33 4.59
CA GLY A 218 -2.25 -4.51 5.31
C GLY A 218 -3.31 -3.46 4.98
N ASN A 219 -3.07 -2.54 4.04
CA ASN A 219 -4.01 -1.47 3.68
C ASN A 219 -5.35 -1.95 3.12
N VAL A 220 -5.49 -3.24 2.78
CA VAL A 220 -6.79 -3.90 2.54
C VAL A 220 -7.73 -3.81 3.74
N GLY A 221 -7.19 -3.52 4.93
CA GLY A 221 -7.92 -3.33 6.17
C GLY A 221 -8.53 -1.94 6.40
N ILE A 222 -8.18 -0.94 5.58
CA ILE A 222 -8.59 0.46 5.77
C ILE A 222 -10.12 0.58 5.82
N GLY A 223 -10.62 1.26 6.85
CA GLY A 223 -12.05 1.48 7.08
C GLY A 223 -12.79 0.27 7.68
N GLY A 224 -12.14 -0.90 7.79
CA GLY A 224 -12.68 -2.10 8.42
C GLY A 224 -13.82 -2.81 7.67
N ASP A 225 -14.28 -2.28 6.53
CA ASP A 225 -15.15 -2.99 5.59
C ASP A 225 -14.47 -3.16 4.23
N PRO A 226 -13.94 -4.36 3.95
CA PRO A 226 -13.33 -4.67 2.66
C PRO A 226 -14.24 -4.42 1.46
N ARG A 227 -15.56 -4.61 1.59
CA ARG A 227 -16.49 -4.39 0.46
C ARG A 227 -16.58 -2.91 0.14
N THR A 228 -16.76 -2.06 1.15
CA THR A 228 -16.78 -0.60 0.98
C THR A 228 -15.45 -0.08 0.40
N LEU A 229 -14.32 -0.62 0.85
CA LEU A 229 -13.02 -0.25 0.30
C LEU A 229 -12.89 -0.67 -1.18
N LEU A 230 -13.29 -1.90 -1.53
CA LEU A 230 -13.26 -2.40 -2.91
C LEU A 230 -14.20 -1.62 -3.85
N ASP A 231 -15.39 -1.26 -3.36
CA ASP A 231 -16.32 -0.40 -4.10
C ASP A 231 -15.71 0.99 -4.32
N ARG A 232 -15.02 1.54 -3.31
CA ARG A 232 -14.28 2.79 -3.45
C ARG A 232 -13.14 2.68 -4.45
N MET A 233 -12.37 1.58 -4.43
CA MET A 233 -11.30 1.36 -5.42
C MET A 233 -11.84 1.34 -6.85
N ALA A 234 -13.04 0.79 -7.06
CA ALA A 234 -13.66 0.71 -8.38
C ALA A 234 -14.06 2.09 -8.93
N GLN A 235 -14.37 3.04 -8.04
CA GLN A 235 -14.67 4.43 -8.42
C GLN A 235 -13.40 5.23 -8.76
N LEU A 236 -12.28 4.93 -8.09
CA LEU A 236 -11.03 5.64 -8.27
C LEU A 236 -10.30 5.20 -9.54
N LEU A 237 -10.38 3.92 -9.86
CA LEU A 237 -9.71 3.34 -11.02
C LEU A 237 -10.45 3.64 -12.33
N ALA A 238 -9.67 3.81 -13.41
CA ALA A 238 -10.19 3.80 -14.76
C ALA A 238 -10.90 2.47 -15.06
N PRO A 239 -11.82 2.41 -16.04
CA PRO A 239 -12.42 1.16 -16.48
C PRO A 239 -11.36 0.12 -16.83
N GLY A 240 -11.44 -1.06 -16.20
CA GLY A 240 -10.44 -2.11 -16.37
C GLY A 240 -9.11 -1.86 -15.64
N GLY A 241 -8.99 -0.83 -14.79
CA GLY A 241 -7.80 -0.53 -14.01
C GLY A 241 -7.44 -1.65 -13.02
N LEU A 242 -6.17 -1.65 -12.61
CA LEU A 242 -5.56 -2.68 -11.77
C LEU A 242 -5.59 -2.28 -10.29
N LEU A 243 -6.10 -3.15 -9.44
CA LEU A 243 -5.87 -3.09 -8.00
C LEU A 243 -4.85 -4.17 -7.64
N ILE A 244 -3.74 -3.78 -7.02
CA ILE A 244 -2.80 -4.72 -6.39
C ILE A 244 -2.96 -4.64 -4.88
N ALA A 245 -3.34 -5.75 -4.26
CA ALA A 245 -3.55 -5.84 -2.83
C ALA A 245 -2.65 -6.90 -2.19
N GLU A 246 -2.08 -6.56 -1.05
CA GLU A 246 -1.41 -7.51 -0.15
C GLU A 246 -2.43 -8.12 0.82
N THR A 247 -2.28 -9.41 1.08
CA THR A 247 -3.10 -10.18 2.02
C THR A 247 -2.22 -10.81 3.08
N VAL A 248 -2.81 -11.14 4.22
CA VAL A 248 -2.06 -11.87 5.25
C VAL A 248 -1.74 -13.29 4.73
N PRO A 249 -0.58 -13.87 5.09
CA PRO A 249 -0.21 -15.21 4.60
C PRO A 249 -1.15 -16.33 5.05
N ASP A 250 -1.81 -16.16 6.20
CA ASP A 250 -2.80 -17.10 6.71
C ASP A 250 -4.09 -17.04 5.84
N PRO A 251 -4.42 -18.11 5.10
CA PRO A 251 -5.54 -18.12 4.17
C PRO A 251 -6.91 -18.04 4.85
N ASP A 252 -7.00 -18.38 6.13
CA ASP A 252 -8.26 -18.51 6.86
C ASP A 252 -8.71 -17.18 7.51
N VAL A 253 -7.86 -16.16 7.49
CA VAL A 253 -8.17 -14.86 8.09
C VAL A 253 -9.23 -14.12 7.27
N ASP A 254 -10.34 -13.81 7.93
CA ASP A 254 -11.41 -12.94 7.45
C ASP A 254 -12.01 -12.22 8.67
N GLU A 255 -11.35 -11.16 9.12
CA GLU A 255 -11.71 -10.48 10.37
C GLU A 255 -11.96 -8.99 10.19
N ARG A 256 -12.90 -8.48 10.98
CA ARG A 256 -13.20 -7.06 11.16
C ARG A 256 -13.15 -6.75 12.64
N VAL A 257 -12.26 -5.84 13.02
CA VAL A 257 -11.91 -5.56 14.41
C VAL A 257 -11.83 -4.06 14.66
N ARG A 258 -11.93 -3.65 15.93
CA ARG A 258 -11.50 -2.31 16.35
C ARG A 258 -10.12 -2.39 16.97
N VAL A 259 -9.21 -1.56 16.50
CA VAL A 259 -7.82 -1.49 16.96
C VAL A 259 -7.44 -0.05 17.26
N HIS A 260 -6.36 0.14 17.99
CA HIS A 260 -5.64 1.41 18.07
C HIS A 260 -4.15 1.16 17.86
N VAL A 261 -3.42 2.20 17.45
CA VAL A 261 -1.96 2.14 17.39
C VAL A 261 -1.39 2.35 18.80
N THR A 262 -0.37 1.58 19.18
CA THR A 262 0.35 1.76 20.44
C THR A 262 1.85 1.51 20.31
N ASP A 263 2.67 2.19 21.11
CA ASP A 263 4.12 1.92 21.21
C ASP A 263 4.44 0.95 22.37
N ALA A 264 5.72 0.59 22.54
CA ALA A 264 6.14 -0.25 23.68
C ALA A 264 6.00 0.42 25.05
N ARG A 265 5.74 1.74 25.11
CA ARG A 265 5.60 2.52 26.35
C ARG A 265 4.14 2.67 26.77
N GLY A 266 3.20 2.16 25.97
CA GLY A 266 1.77 2.21 26.22
C GLY A 266 1.09 3.51 25.78
N ALA A 267 1.79 4.39 25.04
CA ALA A 267 1.13 5.50 24.36
C ALA A 267 0.16 4.92 23.32
N ALA A 268 -1.06 5.46 23.24
CA ALA A 268 -2.12 4.90 22.43
C ALA A 268 -2.82 5.98 21.61
N GLY A 269 -3.00 5.71 20.32
CA GLY A 269 -3.85 6.50 19.44
C GLY A 269 -5.33 6.21 19.63
N SER A 270 -6.17 6.96 18.93
CA SER A 270 -7.63 6.75 18.92
C SER A 270 -8.02 5.41 18.27
N PRO A 271 -9.02 4.68 18.80
CA PRO A 271 -9.49 3.44 18.17
C PRO A 271 -10.20 3.64 16.83
N PHE A 272 -9.91 2.80 15.84
CA PHE A 272 -10.50 2.80 14.51
C PHE A 272 -10.86 1.38 14.03
N PRO A 273 -11.81 1.25 13.08
CA PRO A 273 -12.13 -0.04 12.47
C PRO A 273 -11.02 -0.49 11.51
N TRP A 274 -10.70 -1.77 11.54
CA TRP A 274 -9.69 -2.41 10.69
C TRP A 274 -10.13 -3.81 10.28
N ALA A 275 -9.70 -4.25 9.11
CA ALA A 275 -9.90 -5.62 8.66
C ALA A 275 -8.57 -6.31 8.36
N ARG A 276 -8.54 -7.63 8.47
CA ARG A 276 -7.44 -8.46 7.95
C ARG A 276 -8.04 -9.57 7.11
N LEU A 277 -7.39 -9.85 5.99
CA LEU A 277 -7.87 -10.81 5.01
C LEU A 277 -6.72 -11.66 4.50
N GLY A 278 -6.91 -12.98 4.52
CA GLY A 278 -6.17 -13.91 3.69
C GLY A 278 -6.67 -13.84 2.24
N THR A 279 -5.89 -14.39 1.31
CA THR A 279 -6.20 -14.37 -0.12
C THR A 279 -7.60 -14.92 -0.45
N PRO A 280 -8.06 -16.08 0.10
CA PRO A 280 -9.41 -16.59 -0.19
C PRO A 280 -10.53 -15.63 0.22
N ALA A 281 -10.39 -14.95 1.36
CA ALA A 281 -11.37 -13.99 1.87
C ALA A 281 -11.45 -12.76 0.97
N LEU A 282 -10.30 -12.18 0.60
CA LEU A 282 -10.24 -11.06 -0.35
C LEU A 282 -10.95 -11.42 -1.67
N LEU A 283 -10.68 -12.60 -2.23
CA LEU A 283 -11.33 -13.05 -3.48
C LEU A 283 -12.84 -13.22 -3.36
N ARG A 284 -13.35 -13.67 -2.21
CA ARG A 284 -14.80 -13.72 -1.95
C ARG A 284 -15.40 -12.32 -1.93
N HIS A 285 -14.80 -11.36 -1.24
CA HIS A 285 -15.27 -9.98 -1.21
C HIS A 285 -15.22 -9.32 -2.59
N ALA A 286 -14.09 -9.48 -3.30
CA ALA A 286 -13.84 -8.98 -4.64
C ALA A 286 -14.95 -9.41 -5.63
N ARG A 287 -15.28 -10.71 -5.67
CA ARG A 287 -16.32 -11.23 -6.58
C ARG A 287 -17.68 -10.56 -6.39
N HIS A 288 -18.07 -10.27 -5.15
CA HIS A 288 -19.34 -9.59 -4.89
C HIS A 288 -19.32 -8.11 -5.28
N ALA A 289 -18.14 -7.48 -5.23
CA ALA A 289 -17.93 -6.09 -5.67
C ALA A 289 -17.64 -5.99 -7.18
N GLY A 290 -17.87 -7.06 -7.96
CA GLY A 290 -17.70 -7.05 -9.42
C GLY A 290 -16.24 -7.14 -9.90
N TRP A 291 -15.32 -7.47 -9.00
CA TRP A 291 -13.92 -7.69 -9.31
C TRP A 291 -13.65 -9.15 -9.69
N HIS A 292 -12.64 -9.35 -10.53
CA HIS A 292 -12.08 -10.66 -10.83
C HIS A 292 -10.56 -10.63 -10.64
N ALA A 293 -9.99 -11.75 -10.18
CA ALA A 293 -8.56 -11.90 -10.07
C ALA A 293 -7.94 -12.14 -11.45
N THR A 294 -6.87 -11.41 -11.72
CA THR A 294 -6.03 -11.58 -12.92
C THR A 294 -4.70 -12.25 -12.58
N ASP A 295 -4.23 -12.11 -11.34
CA ASP A 295 -2.98 -12.73 -10.87
C ASP A 295 -3.00 -12.97 -9.35
N GLN A 296 -2.23 -13.95 -8.90
CA GLN A 296 -1.98 -14.26 -7.49
C GLN A 296 -0.55 -14.77 -7.36
N TRP A 297 0.25 -14.15 -6.49
CA TRP A 297 1.65 -14.54 -6.32
C TRP A 297 2.12 -14.34 -4.89
N THR A 298 3.26 -14.96 -4.58
CA THR A 298 3.98 -14.75 -3.32
C THR A 298 5.39 -14.27 -3.61
N ALA A 299 5.90 -13.38 -2.78
CA ALA A 299 7.27 -12.89 -2.87
C ALA A 299 7.74 -12.46 -1.47
N GLY A 300 8.93 -12.92 -1.06
CA GLY A 300 9.47 -12.64 0.28
C GLY A 300 8.55 -13.02 1.45
N GLY A 301 7.75 -14.08 1.30
CA GLY A 301 6.79 -14.52 2.32
C GLY A 301 5.49 -13.69 2.39
N ARG A 302 5.33 -12.69 1.52
CA ARG A 302 4.12 -11.86 1.39
C ARG A 302 3.22 -12.42 0.27
N CYS A 303 1.91 -12.26 0.42
CA CYS A 303 0.90 -12.76 -0.51
C CYS A 303 0.18 -11.61 -1.21
N PHE A 304 0.11 -11.65 -2.55
CA PHE A 304 -0.45 -10.57 -3.35
C PHE A 304 -1.51 -11.06 -4.32
N VAL A 305 -2.47 -10.18 -4.62
CA VAL A 305 -3.54 -10.42 -5.58
C VAL A 305 -3.65 -9.21 -6.52
N GLY A 306 -3.67 -9.49 -7.82
CA GLY A 306 -4.07 -8.53 -8.85
C GLY A 306 -5.55 -8.69 -9.17
N LEU A 307 -6.33 -7.62 -9.02
CA LEU A 307 -7.77 -7.58 -9.26
C LEU A 307 -8.11 -6.54 -10.33
N ARG A 308 -9.10 -6.85 -11.19
CA ARG A 308 -9.69 -5.89 -12.14
C ARG A 308 -11.20 -5.89 -12.08
N THR A 309 -11.81 -4.73 -12.35
CA THR A 309 -13.24 -4.67 -12.66
C THR A 309 -13.48 -5.16 -14.08
N ARG A 310 -14.65 -5.75 -14.36
CA ARG A 310 -15.02 -6.07 -15.74
C ARG A 310 -15.17 -4.77 -16.51
N SER A 311 -14.46 -4.65 -17.64
CA SER A 311 -14.70 -3.54 -18.57
C SER A 311 -16.17 -3.60 -19.03
N ARG A 312 -16.85 -2.45 -19.06
CA ARG A 312 -18.27 -2.37 -19.49
C ARG A 312 -18.47 -2.67 -20.99
N ASP A 313 -17.41 -3.01 -21.71
CA ASP A 313 -17.40 -2.98 -23.18
C ASP A 313 -17.66 -4.32 -23.89
N SER A 314 -18.15 -5.35 -23.20
CA SER A 314 -18.34 -6.68 -23.81
C SER A 314 -19.80 -7.14 -23.95
N SER A 315 -20.79 -6.34 -23.54
CA SER A 315 -22.21 -6.72 -23.64
C SER A 315 -22.99 -6.03 -24.76
N ALA A 316 -22.37 -5.20 -25.60
CA ALA A 316 -23.06 -4.46 -26.66
C ALA A 316 -22.92 -5.05 -28.09
N VAL A 317 -22.16 -6.14 -28.30
CA VAL A 317 -21.97 -6.77 -29.63
C VAL A 317 -22.50 -8.20 -29.65
N THR A 318 -23.78 -8.40 -29.29
CA THR A 318 -24.54 -9.60 -29.71
C THR A 318 -26.03 -9.24 -29.73
N GLY A 319 -26.41 -8.40 -30.68
CA GLY A 319 -27.80 -7.95 -30.82
C GLY A 319 -28.12 -7.33 -32.18
N SER A 320 -27.42 -7.72 -33.25
CA SER A 320 -27.87 -7.39 -34.61
C SER A 320 -27.58 -8.54 -35.57
N ARG A 321 -28.44 -9.56 -35.56
CA ARG A 321 -28.63 -10.41 -36.72
C ARG A 321 -30.12 -10.66 -36.93
N GLN A 322 -30.55 -10.26 -38.13
CA GLN A 322 -31.70 -10.72 -38.92
C GLN A 322 -33.07 -10.07 -38.67
N ALA A 323 -33.43 -9.17 -39.59
CA ALA A 323 -34.67 -9.26 -40.36
C ALA A 323 -34.62 -8.37 -41.62
N THR A 324 -33.84 -8.78 -42.63
CA THR A 324 -34.05 -8.35 -44.02
C THR A 324 -34.43 -9.59 -44.83
N GLY A 325 -35.71 -9.93 -44.77
CA GLY A 325 -36.35 -10.99 -45.54
C GLY A 325 -37.35 -10.40 -46.52
N ASN A 326 -36.84 -10.16 -47.73
CA ASN A 326 -37.50 -9.78 -48.96
C ASN A 326 -38.92 -10.37 -49.16
N ARG A 327 -39.90 -9.56 -49.58
CA ARG A 327 -41.14 -10.07 -50.21
C ARG A 327 -41.54 -9.18 -51.38
N GLN A 328 -41.07 -9.55 -52.58
CA GLN A 328 -41.62 -9.08 -53.85
C GLN A 328 -42.85 -9.93 -54.23
N GLN A 329 -43.93 -9.20 -54.54
CA GLN A 329 -44.95 -9.37 -55.59
C GLN A 329 -45.45 -10.78 -55.99
N ALA A 330 -46.78 -10.92 -56.01
CA ALA A 330 -47.49 -11.55 -57.13
C ALA A 330 -48.91 -10.96 -57.29
N THR A 331 -49.16 -10.49 -58.50
CA THR A 331 -50.40 -10.06 -59.13
C THR A 331 -51.49 -11.13 -59.19
N LYS A 332 -52.73 -10.79 -58.85
CA LYS A 332 -53.93 -10.71 -59.72
C LYS A 332 -55.20 -10.59 -58.88
#